data_AF-A0A519VUQ2-F1
#
_entry.id   AF-A0A519VUQ2-F1
#
_cell.length_a   1.000
_cell.length_b   1.000
_cell.length_c   1.000
_cell.angle_alpha   90.00
_cell.angle_beta   90.00
_cell.angle_gamma   90.00
#
_symmetry.space_group_name_H-M   'P 1'
#
loop_
_entity.id
_entity.type
_entity.pdbx_description
1 polymer ?
#
loop_
_entity_poly.entity_id
_entity_poly.type
_entity_poly.pdbx_seq_one_letter_code
_entity_poly.pdbx_strand_id
1 'polypeptide(L)'
;MARRNDEATSPSHLATHPKHAGKAASSFLLAMTSVPPAIATTSNSAEQPPAPAWRRYLPLLAKIAFMAGALGLVARHLDLPALARTLRHARPAWLAVATALFVASKLISSVRLNRFFRAIDLMLSERYNLRLYWLGMYYNLFLPGGIGGDGYKVYLLGRQFPGRRAAIFRALLLDRLSGMVALLVLLLGLFAGTSYPGWWRVGALALVPVGLALSYGLGRWLFGEFRGAFGRTSWQALGVQGPPAAPRRT
;
A
#
# COMPACT_ATOMS: atom_id res chain seq x y z
N MET A 1 35.76 -89.26 -1.22
CA MET A 1 36.95 -88.37 -1.17
C MET A 1 36.63 -87.29 -0.15
N ALA A 2 37.33 -87.17 0.99
CA ALA A 2 38.74 -86.73 1.19
C ALA A 2 38.87 -85.19 1.03
N ARG A 3 39.41 -84.40 1.96
CA ARG A 3 39.93 -84.59 3.35
C ARG A 3 39.35 -83.45 4.25
N ARG A 4 39.13 -83.58 5.56
CA ARG A 4 40.07 -83.73 6.71
C ARG A 4 41.07 -82.56 6.83
N ASN A 5 40.99 -81.86 7.98
CA ASN A 5 42.09 -81.24 8.75
C ASN A 5 42.76 -79.97 8.18
N ASP A 6 43.24 -79.01 8.97
CA ASP A 6 43.23 -78.73 10.43
C ASP A 6 43.30 -77.17 10.61
N GLU A 7 43.48 -76.50 11.76
CA GLU A 7 43.94 -76.87 13.12
C GLU A 7 43.28 -76.01 14.23
N ALA A 8 44.01 -75.60 15.28
CA ALA A 8 43.53 -74.96 16.50
C ALA A 8 44.28 -73.66 16.86
N THR A 9 43.70 -72.82 17.73
CA THR A 9 44.32 -72.50 19.05
C THR A 9 43.43 -71.64 19.96
N SER A 10 43.55 -71.93 21.26
CA SER A 10 43.01 -71.23 22.45
C SER A 10 43.88 -71.76 23.62
N PRO A 11 44.21 -71.02 24.72
CA PRO A 11 43.33 -70.05 25.37
C PRO A 11 44.01 -68.83 26.08
N SER A 12 43.17 -68.13 26.85
CA SER A 12 43.41 -67.49 28.17
C SER A 12 44.25 -66.19 28.32
N HIS A 13 43.94 -65.50 29.44
CA HIS A 13 44.58 -64.34 30.06
C HIS A 13 44.69 -63.01 29.29
N LEU A 14 43.75 -62.10 29.58
CA LEU A 14 44.10 -60.87 30.32
C LEU A 14 42.85 -60.19 30.91
N ALA A 15 42.75 -60.14 32.23
CA ALA A 15 41.68 -59.45 32.95
C ALA A 15 42.18 -58.08 33.44
N THR A 16 41.73 -57.00 32.80
CA THR A 16 42.08 -55.62 33.21
C THR A 16 40.86 -54.69 33.18
N HIS A 17 40.24 -54.46 34.34
CA HIS A 17 39.47 -53.23 34.57
C HIS A 17 40.43 -52.05 34.70
N PRO A 18 40.16 -50.93 33.99
CA PRO A 18 39.92 -49.68 34.71
C PRO A 18 38.68 -48.94 34.17
N LYS A 19 37.66 -48.68 34.99
CA LYS A 19 37.59 -47.55 35.95
C LYS A 19 37.54 -46.12 35.35
N HIS A 20 37.23 -45.92 34.05
CA HIS A 20 37.10 -44.56 33.48
C HIS A 20 35.72 -44.07 33.01
N ALA A 21 34.70 -44.93 32.89
CA ALA A 21 33.35 -44.50 32.47
C ALA A 21 32.64 -43.54 33.47
N GLY A 22 33.01 -43.54 34.76
CA GLY A 22 32.30 -42.80 35.81
C GLY A 22 32.50 -41.29 35.83
N LYS A 23 33.57 -40.74 35.24
CA LYS A 23 33.86 -39.30 35.34
C LYS A 23 32.99 -38.43 34.43
N ALA A 24 32.69 -38.87 33.20
CA ALA A 24 31.90 -38.09 32.25
C ALA A 24 30.46 -37.86 32.74
N ALA A 25 29.80 -38.90 33.27
CA ALA A 25 28.45 -38.78 33.82
C ALA A 25 28.38 -37.91 35.09
N SER A 26 29.40 -38.00 35.96
CA SER A 26 29.50 -37.18 37.17
C SER A 26 29.59 -35.68 36.84
N SER A 27 30.44 -35.29 35.88
CA SER A 27 30.54 -33.90 35.43
C SER A 27 29.25 -33.37 34.80
N PHE A 28 28.45 -34.23 34.14
CA PHE A 28 27.18 -33.83 33.54
C PHE A 28 26.07 -33.65 34.60
N LEU A 29 26.05 -34.50 35.64
CA LEU A 29 25.10 -34.36 36.76
C LEU A 29 25.39 -33.14 37.63
N LEU A 30 26.67 -32.84 37.93
CA LEU A 30 27.03 -31.61 38.65
C LEU A 30 26.66 -30.32 37.88
N ALA A 31 26.66 -30.37 36.54
CA ALA A 31 26.23 -29.24 35.70
C ALA A 31 24.71 -28.98 35.73
N MET A 32 23.90 -29.89 36.27
CA MET A 32 22.44 -29.68 36.46
C MET A 32 22.07 -29.21 37.86
N THR A 33 23.00 -29.24 38.83
CA THR A 33 22.80 -28.72 40.19
C THR A 33 23.23 -27.26 40.38
N SER A 34 23.97 -26.69 39.43
CA SER A 34 24.18 -25.24 39.39
C SER A 34 22.89 -24.55 38.95
N VAL A 35 22.05 -24.19 39.92
CA VAL A 35 21.02 -23.15 39.73
C VAL A 35 21.74 -21.97 39.05
N PRO A 36 21.31 -21.53 37.85
CA PRO A 36 21.98 -20.42 37.19
C PRO A 36 21.94 -19.23 38.16
N PRO A 37 23.03 -18.45 38.30
CA PRO A 37 22.99 -17.25 39.13
C PRO A 37 21.80 -16.45 38.63
N ALA A 38 20.80 -16.27 39.51
CA ALA A 38 19.52 -15.72 39.11
C ALA A 38 19.81 -14.45 38.32
N ILE A 39 19.42 -14.42 37.04
CA ILE A 39 19.64 -13.23 36.22
C ILE A 39 18.97 -12.14 37.01
N ALA A 40 19.80 -11.27 37.60
CA ALA A 40 19.32 -10.20 38.43
C ALA A 40 18.54 -9.33 37.46
N THR A 41 17.22 -9.51 37.48
CA THR A 41 16.29 -8.68 36.73
C THR A 41 16.56 -7.30 37.24
N THR A 42 17.37 -6.56 36.48
CA THR A 42 17.65 -5.17 36.72
C THR A 42 16.33 -4.48 36.41
N SER A 43 15.47 -4.44 37.43
CA SER A 43 14.28 -3.62 37.58
C SER A 43 14.65 -2.13 37.67
N ASN A 44 15.68 -1.75 36.91
CA ASN A 44 15.93 -0.44 36.37
C ASN A 44 14.99 -0.15 35.17
N SER A 45 13.83 -0.82 35.13
CA SER A 45 12.54 -0.13 35.13
C SER A 45 12.47 0.93 36.24
N ALA A 46 13.36 1.91 36.21
CA ALA A 46 13.17 3.15 36.93
C ALA A 46 11.80 3.68 36.49
N GLU A 47 10.91 3.95 37.45
CA GLU A 47 9.59 4.49 37.17
C GLU A 47 9.74 5.89 36.57
N GLN A 48 9.88 5.96 35.24
CA GLN A 48 9.86 7.21 34.52
C GLN A 48 8.50 7.85 34.80
N PRO A 49 8.46 9.00 35.51
CA PRO A 49 7.20 9.55 35.99
C PRO A 49 6.28 9.78 34.80
N PRO A 50 5.02 9.31 34.87
CA PRO A 50 4.17 9.15 33.69
C PRO A 50 4.04 10.48 32.94
N ALA A 51 4.58 10.51 31.72
CA ALA A 51 4.80 11.75 30.97
C ALA A 51 3.55 12.65 30.98
N PRO A 52 3.65 13.89 31.50
CA PRO A 52 2.50 14.61 32.03
C PRO A 52 1.45 14.85 30.95
N ALA A 53 0.17 14.68 31.31
CA ALA A 53 -0.93 14.46 30.37
C ALA A 53 -1.02 15.51 29.25
N TRP A 54 -0.67 16.78 29.53
CA TRP A 54 -0.64 17.86 28.54
C TRP A 54 0.28 17.57 27.33
N ARG A 55 1.39 16.82 27.50
CA ARG A 55 2.30 16.45 26.41
C ARG A 55 1.63 15.56 25.36
N ARG A 56 0.57 14.83 25.73
CA ARG A 56 -0.23 14.00 24.80
C ARG A 56 -1.14 14.87 23.91
N TYR A 57 -1.58 16.02 24.42
CA TYR A 57 -2.43 16.97 23.68
C TYR A 57 -1.63 17.96 22.83
N LEU A 58 -0.37 18.26 23.18
CA LEU A 58 0.51 19.15 22.42
C LEU A 58 0.56 18.86 20.89
N PRO A 59 0.75 17.61 20.40
CA PRO A 59 0.73 17.33 18.96
C PRO A 59 -0.66 17.40 18.32
N LEU A 60 -1.75 17.35 19.10
CA LEU A 60 -3.10 17.63 18.61
C LEU A 60 -3.32 19.14 18.48
N LEU A 61 -2.91 19.90 19.50
CA LEU A 61 -3.00 21.37 19.51
C LEU A 61 -2.20 21.98 18.36
N ALA A 62 -0.99 21.47 18.10
CA ALA A 62 -0.16 21.89 16.96
C ALA A 62 -0.84 21.63 15.60
N LYS A 63 -1.52 20.48 15.43
CA LYS A 63 -2.29 20.17 14.22
C LYS A 63 -3.51 21.08 14.05
N ILE A 64 -4.24 21.35 15.13
CA ILE A 64 -5.39 22.26 15.11
C ILE A 64 -4.94 23.68 14.79
N ALA A 65 -3.87 24.17 15.43
CA ALA A 65 -3.29 25.49 15.17
C ALA A 65 -2.76 25.61 13.73
N PHE A 66 -2.14 24.56 13.17
CA PHE A 66 -1.70 24.53 11.77
C PHE A 66 -2.90 24.60 10.80
N MET A 67 -3.94 23.78 11.01
CA MET A 67 -5.15 23.79 10.19
C MET A 67 -5.90 25.13 10.27
N ALA A 68 -6.04 25.69 11.48
CA ALA A 68 -6.67 26.99 11.70
C ALA A 68 -5.84 28.15 11.11
N GLY A 69 -4.51 28.09 11.22
CA GLY A 69 -3.59 29.05 10.60
C GLY A 69 -3.65 29.01 9.07
N ALA A 70 -3.66 27.82 8.47
CA ALA A 70 -3.84 27.65 7.03
C ALA A 70 -5.20 28.18 6.55
N LEU A 71 -6.28 27.85 7.25
CA LEU A 71 -7.62 28.39 6.98
C LEU A 71 -7.67 29.92 7.13
N GLY A 72 -7.03 30.48 8.16
CA GLY A 72 -6.95 31.93 8.39
C GLY A 72 -6.13 32.66 7.32
N LEU A 73 -5.02 32.08 6.86
CA LEU A 73 -4.25 32.60 5.73
C LEU A 73 -5.06 32.60 4.44
N VAL A 74 -5.76 31.50 4.14
CA VAL A 74 -6.64 31.39 2.96
C VAL A 74 -7.81 32.39 3.06
N ALA A 75 -8.44 32.52 4.23
CA ALA A 75 -9.53 33.48 4.46
C ALA A 75 -9.08 34.94 4.29
N ARG A 76 -7.84 35.30 4.66
CA ARG A 76 -7.27 36.64 4.41
C ARG A 76 -7.05 36.97 2.92
N HIS A 77 -6.99 35.96 2.05
CA HIS A 77 -6.85 36.12 0.60
C HIS A 77 -8.18 35.95 -0.16
N LEU A 78 -9.32 35.83 0.55
CA LEU A 78 -10.64 35.65 -0.03
C LEU A 78 -11.57 36.81 0.33
N ASP A 79 -12.22 37.39 -0.69
CA ASP A 79 -13.41 38.24 -0.49
C ASP A 79 -14.56 37.35 0.02
N LEU A 80 -14.69 37.26 1.34
CA LEU A 80 -15.75 36.52 2.02
C LEU A 80 -17.16 37.03 1.63
N PRO A 81 -17.43 38.35 1.51
CA PRO A 81 -18.64 38.88 0.88
C PRO A 81 -18.89 38.42 -0.57
N ALA A 82 -17.88 38.30 -1.44
CA ALA A 82 -18.03 37.73 -2.79
C ALA A 82 -18.34 36.23 -2.73
N LEU A 83 -17.63 35.46 -1.91
CA LEU A 83 -17.91 34.03 -1.70
C LEU A 83 -19.36 33.83 -1.24
N ALA A 84 -19.83 34.62 -0.27
CA ALA A 84 -21.20 34.58 0.22
C ALA A 84 -22.22 34.97 -0.85
N ARG A 85 -21.92 35.95 -1.72
CA ARG A 85 -22.77 36.30 -2.88
C ARG A 85 -22.84 35.14 -3.88
N THR A 86 -21.71 34.57 -4.28
CA THR A 86 -21.64 33.44 -5.21
C THR A 86 -22.41 32.22 -4.70
N LEU A 87 -22.27 31.89 -3.41
CA LEU A 87 -22.99 30.76 -2.79
C LEU A 87 -24.52 30.97 -2.80
N ARG A 88 -25.02 32.20 -2.63
CA ARG A 88 -26.47 32.51 -2.73
C ARG A 88 -27.02 32.38 -4.16
N HIS A 89 -26.19 32.59 -5.18
CA HIS A 89 -26.58 32.48 -6.59
C HIS A 89 -26.37 31.05 -7.15
N ALA A 90 -25.77 30.15 -6.37
CA ALA A 90 -25.46 28.78 -6.77
C ALA A 90 -26.75 27.94 -6.87
N ARG A 91 -27.16 27.59 -8.09
CA ARG A 91 -28.38 26.83 -8.37
C ARG A 91 -28.26 25.38 -7.84
N PRO A 92 -29.11 24.92 -6.89
CA PRO A 92 -28.96 23.60 -6.25
C PRO A 92 -28.96 22.41 -7.22
N ALA A 93 -29.72 22.49 -8.32
CA ALA A 93 -29.75 21.46 -9.36
C ALA A 93 -28.36 21.21 -9.99
N TRP A 94 -27.58 22.27 -10.24
CA TRP A 94 -26.22 22.13 -10.78
C TRP A 94 -25.24 21.56 -9.75
N LEU A 95 -25.43 21.86 -8.45
CA LEU A 95 -24.67 21.22 -7.37
C LEU A 95 -24.99 19.71 -7.27
N ALA A 96 -26.26 19.33 -7.42
CA ALA A 96 -26.67 17.93 -7.43
C ALA A 96 -26.06 17.17 -8.62
N VAL A 97 -26.08 17.73 -9.83
CA VAL A 97 -25.43 17.16 -11.02
C VAL A 97 -23.92 17.05 -10.83
N ALA A 98 -23.24 18.09 -10.34
CA ALA A 98 -21.81 18.05 -10.07
C ALA A 98 -21.44 16.99 -9.01
N THR A 99 -22.27 16.84 -7.97
CA THR A 99 -22.10 15.81 -6.93
C THR A 99 -22.29 14.40 -7.50
N ALA A 100 -23.31 14.18 -8.34
CA ALA A 100 -23.56 12.89 -8.99
C ALA A 100 -22.40 12.50 -9.93
N LEU A 101 -21.90 13.43 -10.75
CA LEU A 101 -20.74 13.24 -11.63
C LEU A 101 -19.45 12.95 -10.82
N PHE A 102 -19.25 13.65 -9.71
CA PHE A 102 -18.15 13.38 -8.79
C PHE A 102 -18.24 11.96 -8.21
N VAL A 103 -19.39 11.57 -7.66
CA VAL A 103 -19.62 10.21 -7.12
C VAL A 103 -19.38 9.15 -8.19
N ALA A 104 -19.91 9.31 -9.40
CA ALA A 104 -19.70 8.40 -10.53
C ALA A 104 -18.20 8.27 -10.89
N SER A 105 -17.48 9.38 -10.96
CA SER A 105 -16.02 9.40 -11.16
C SER A 105 -15.27 8.61 -10.08
N LYS A 106 -15.70 8.69 -8.81
CA LYS A 106 -15.12 7.92 -7.70
C LYS A 106 -15.49 6.43 -7.75
N LEU A 107 -16.69 6.07 -8.19
CA LEU A 107 -17.07 4.66 -8.46
C LEU A 107 -16.17 4.03 -9.53
N ILE A 108 -16.00 4.72 -10.67
CA ILE A 108 -15.13 4.27 -11.76
C ILE A 108 -13.67 4.14 -11.29
N SER A 109 -13.17 5.14 -10.55
CA SER A 109 -11.82 5.13 -9.98
C SER A 109 -11.61 3.99 -8.98
N SER A 110 -12.60 3.68 -8.14
CA SER A 110 -12.58 2.55 -7.23
C SER A 110 -12.42 1.22 -7.99
N VAL A 111 -13.24 0.97 -9.02
CA VAL A 111 -13.15 -0.26 -9.82
C VAL A 111 -11.81 -0.33 -10.58
N ARG A 112 -11.30 0.79 -11.09
CA ARG A 112 -9.95 0.85 -11.71
C ARG A 112 -8.85 0.46 -10.72
N LEU A 113 -8.87 1.00 -9.50
CA LEU A 113 -7.92 0.63 -8.45
C LEU A 113 -8.00 -0.86 -8.10
N ASN A 114 -9.21 -1.45 -8.06
CA ASN A 114 -9.37 -2.88 -7.79
C ASN A 114 -8.77 -3.77 -8.91
N ARG A 115 -8.81 -3.31 -10.18
CA ARG A 115 -8.10 -3.99 -11.28
C ARG A 115 -6.58 -4.00 -11.05
N PHE A 116 -6.00 -2.91 -10.52
CA PHE A 116 -4.57 -2.89 -10.16
C PHE A 116 -4.25 -3.81 -8.97
N PHE A 117 -5.11 -3.87 -7.94
CA PHE A 117 -4.93 -4.84 -6.84
C PHE A 117 -5.02 -6.30 -7.32
N ARG A 118 -5.96 -6.64 -8.21
CA ARG A 118 -6.03 -7.97 -8.83
C ARG A 118 -4.82 -8.32 -9.70
N ALA A 119 -4.09 -7.33 -10.20
CA ALA A 119 -2.86 -7.55 -10.96
C ALA A 119 -1.68 -8.02 -10.08
N ILE A 120 -1.76 -7.79 -8.76
CA ILE A 120 -0.77 -8.18 -7.75
C ILE A 120 -1.36 -9.21 -6.75
N ASP A 121 -2.24 -10.08 -7.25
CA ASP A 121 -2.94 -11.15 -6.52
C ASP A 121 -3.86 -10.71 -5.36
N LEU A 122 -4.08 -9.41 -5.14
CA LEU A 122 -4.97 -8.91 -4.10
C LEU A 122 -6.43 -8.97 -4.57
N MET A 123 -7.08 -10.11 -4.33
CA MET A 123 -8.48 -10.39 -4.64
C MET A 123 -9.45 -9.65 -3.71
N LEU A 124 -9.59 -8.32 -3.85
CA LEU A 124 -10.57 -7.54 -3.10
C LEU A 124 -11.96 -7.58 -3.76
N SER A 125 -13.01 -7.76 -2.96
CA SER A 125 -14.40 -7.60 -3.41
C SER A 125 -14.70 -6.12 -3.68
N GLU A 126 -15.51 -5.83 -4.71
CA GLU A 126 -15.80 -4.44 -5.09
C GLU A 126 -16.41 -3.62 -3.94
N ARG A 127 -17.28 -4.24 -3.13
CA ARG A 127 -17.90 -3.60 -1.97
C ARG A 127 -16.90 -3.27 -0.85
N TYR A 128 -15.87 -4.10 -0.65
CA TYR A 128 -14.80 -3.82 0.32
C TYR A 128 -13.86 -2.73 -0.22
N ASN A 129 -13.37 -2.88 -1.45
CA ASN A 129 -12.51 -1.90 -2.09
C ASN A 129 -13.19 -0.52 -2.18
N LEU A 130 -14.49 -0.46 -2.49
CA LEU A 130 -15.25 0.80 -2.52
C LEU A 130 -15.31 1.48 -1.15
N ARG A 131 -15.63 0.73 -0.08
CA ARG A 131 -15.59 1.25 1.30
C ARG A 131 -14.21 1.78 1.66
N LEU A 132 -13.16 1.03 1.33
CA LEU A 132 -11.76 1.42 1.54
C LEU A 132 -11.34 2.64 0.70
N TYR A 133 -11.91 2.80 -0.50
CA TYR A 133 -11.69 3.97 -1.36
C TYR A 133 -12.31 5.24 -0.75
N TRP A 134 -13.57 5.18 -0.30
CA TRP A 134 -14.23 6.29 0.40
C TRP A 134 -13.53 6.64 1.72
N LEU A 135 -13.15 5.64 2.52
CA LEU A 135 -12.41 5.84 3.76
C LEU A 135 -11.03 6.47 3.50
N GLY A 136 -10.34 6.08 2.43
CA GLY A 136 -9.14 6.77 1.96
C GLY A 136 -9.39 8.24 1.59
N MET A 137 -10.48 8.55 0.88
CA MET A 137 -10.81 9.95 0.57
C MET A 137 -11.14 10.77 1.82
N TYR A 138 -11.74 10.18 2.85
CA TYR A 138 -11.92 10.83 4.15
C TYR A 138 -10.56 11.15 4.81
N TYR A 139 -9.64 10.19 4.86
CA TYR A 139 -8.28 10.42 5.40
C TYR A 139 -7.46 11.44 4.60
N ASN A 140 -7.75 11.65 3.30
CA ASN A 140 -7.13 12.70 2.50
C ASN A 140 -7.55 14.12 2.88
N LEU A 141 -8.62 14.31 3.67
CA LEU A 141 -9.06 15.63 4.14
C LEU A 141 -8.16 16.20 5.26
N PHE A 142 -7.45 15.33 5.99
CA PHE A 142 -6.66 15.69 7.17
C PHE A 142 -5.16 15.87 6.91
N LEU A 143 -4.69 15.62 5.68
CA LEU A 143 -3.27 15.68 5.32
C LEU A 143 -3.07 16.41 3.98
N PRO A 144 -2.28 17.50 3.94
CA PRO A 144 -2.01 18.24 2.72
C PRO A 144 -1.36 17.34 1.65
N GLY A 145 -1.64 17.63 0.39
CA GLY A 145 -1.24 16.79 -0.75
C GLY A 145 -2.09 15.53 -0.98
N GLY A 146 -3.03 15.19 -0.08
CA GLY A 146 -4.00 14.11 -0.32
C GLY A 146 -3.38 12.71 -0.43
N ILE A 147 -2.29 12.49 0.32
CA ILE A 147 -1.53 11.22 0.41
C ILE A 147 -2.04 10.33 1.56
N GLY A 148 -2.62 10.94 2.61
CA GLY A 148 -2.93 10.29 3.89
C GLY A 148 -3.78 9.01 3.79
N GLY A 149 -4.80 9.03 2.94
CA GLY A 149 -5.68 7.90 2.68
C GLY A 149 -5.07 6.77 1.86
N ASP A 150 -4.07 7.07 1.03
CA ASP A 150 -3.32 6.02 0.33
C ASP A 150 -2.26 5.41 1.25
N GLY A 151 -1.65 6.20 2.14
CA GLY A 151 -0.88 5.69 3.28
C GLY A 151 -1.71 4.77 4.19
N TYR A 152 -2.97 5.15 4.49
CA TYR A 152 -3.90 4.30 5.24
C TYR A 152 -4.20 2.98 4.50
N LYS A 153 -4.42 3.01 3.18
CA LYS A 153 -4.59 1.78 2.38
C LYS A 153 -3.35 0.89 2.42
N VAL A 154 -2.15 1.44 2.26
CA VAL A 154 -0.88 0.69 2.36
C VAL A 154 -0.72 0.07 3.74
N TYR A 155 -1.08 0.79 4.81
CA TYR A 155 -1.04 0.26 6.18
C TYR A 155 -2.06 -0.87 6.40
N LEU A 156 -3.33 -0.67 6.05
CA LEU A 156 -4.40 -1.65 6.30
C LEU A 156 -4.22 -2.91 5.45
N LEU A 157 -4.08 -2.77 4.13
CA LEU A 157 -3.81 -3.89 3.23
C LEU A 157 -2.44 -4.51 3.54
N GLY A 158 -1.45 -3.73 3.96
CA GLY A 158 -0.13 -4.19 4.41
C GLY A 158 -0.10 -4.88 5.78
N ARG A 159 -1.24 -4.99 6.47
CA ARG A 159 -1.46 -5.90 7.60
C ARG A 159 -2.25 -7.14 7.20
N GLN A 160 -3.15 -7.04 6.20
CA GLN A 160 -3.93 -8.16 5.67
C GLN A 160 -3.12 -9.05 4.71
N PHE A 161 -2.17 -8.47 3.98
CA PHE A 161 -1.31 -9.12 2.99
C PHE A 161 0.17 -8.84 3.33
N PRO A 162 0.80 -9.65 4.20
CA PRO A 162 2.23 -9.55 4.51
C PRO A 162 3.10 -9.59 3.25
N GLY A 163 4.26 -8.92 3.29
CA GLY A 163 5.20 -8.81 2.16
C GLY A 163 4.73 -7.89 1.00
N ARG A 164 3.44 -7.87 0.66
CA ARG A 164 2.88 -7.16 -0.52
C ARG A 164 2.85 -5.61 -0.41
N ARG A 165 3.38 -5.01 0.67
CA ARG A 165 3.33 -3.55 0.94
C ARG A 165 3.84 -2.67 -0.21
N ALA A 166 4.99 -3.02 -0.79
CA ALA A 166 5.57 -2.27 -1.91
C ALA A 166 4.69 -2.35 -3.17
N ALA A 167 4.12 -3.53 -3.45
CA ALA A 167 3.20 -3.73 -4.57
C ALA A 167 1.88 -2.94 -4.38
N ILE A 168 1.33 -2.90 -3.16
CA ILE A 168 0.15 -2.08 -2.81
C ILE A 168 0.44 -0.58 -3.04
N PHE A 169 1.60 -0.09 -2.61
CA PHE A 169 2.01 1.30 -2.85
C PHE A 169 2.18 1.59 -4.36
N ARG A 170 2.82 0.68 -5.11
CA ARG A 170 2.93 0.77 -6.58
C ARG A 170 1.57 0.81 -7.28
N ALA A 171 0.62 -0.02 -6.87
CA ALA A 171 -0.74 -0.04 -7.41
C ALA A 171 -1.47 1.30 -7.20
N LEU A 172 -1.32 1.91 -6.02
CA LEU A 172 -1.89 3.21 -5.70
C LEU A 172 -1.22 4.33 -6.49
N LEU A 173 0.12 4.33 -6.59
CA LEU A 173 0.87 5.28 -7.39
C LEU A 173 0.48 5.21 -8.87
N LEU A 174 0.28 4.01 -9.42
CA LEU A 174 -0.16 3.79 -10.80
C LEU A 174 -1.60 4.30 -11.04
N ASP A 175 -2.52 4.13 -10.08
CA ASP A 175 -3.87 4.73 -10.15
C ASP A 175 -3.83 6.26 -10.18
N ARG A 176 -2.95 6.88 -9.36
CA ARG A 176 -2.74 8.33 -9.36
C ARG A 176 -2.13 8.82 -10.67
N LEU A 177 -1.06 8.19 -11.16
CA LEU A 177 -0.41 8.53 -12.43
C LEU A 177 -1.37 8.37 -13.63
N SER A 178 -2.15 7.28 -13.67
CA SER A 178 -3.20 7.08 -14.68
C SER A 178 -4.24 8.20 -14.66
N GLY A 179 -4.65 8.65 -13.46
CA GLY A 179 -5.53 9.81 -13.31
C GLY A 179 -4.90 11.13 -13.80
N MET A 180 -3.63 11.36 -13.49
CA MET A 180 -2.89 12.57 -13.92
C MET A 180 -2.69 12.62 -15.44
N VAL A 181 -2.42 11.49 -16.09
CA VAL A 181 -2.31 11.42 -17.56
C VAL A 181 -3.67 11.72 -18.21
N ALA A 182 -4.77 11.18 -17.69
CA ALA A 182 -6.11 11.51 -18.20
C ALA A 182 -6.44 13.00 -18.06
N LEU A 183 -6.05 13.64 -16.95
CA LEU A 183 -6.19 15.08 -16.76
C LEU A 183 -5.29 15.90 -17.70
N LEU A 184 -4.06 15.44 -17.97
CA LEU A 184 -3.16 16.11 -18.92
C LEU A 184 -3.69 16.04 -20.36
N VAL A 185 -4.20 14.89 -20.80
CA VAL A 185 -4.83 14.72 -22.11
C VAL A 185 -6.09 15.61 -22.23
N LEU A 186 -6.92 15.67 -21.18
CA LEU A 186 -8.08 16.56 -21.14
C LEU A 186 -7.67 18.03 -21.21
N LEU A 187 -6.64 18.44 -20.48
CA LEU A 187 -6.10 19.81 -20.49
C LEU A 187 -5.58 20.21 -21.87
N LEU A 188 -4.78 19.35 -22.52
CA LEU A 188 -4.26 19.58 -23.87
C LEU A 188 -5.38 19.66 -24.91
N GLY A 189 -6.40 18.80 -24.80
CA GLY A 189 -7.59 18.83 -25.66
C GLY A 189 -8.41 20.12 -25.51
N LEU A 190 -8.64 20.58 -24.27
CA LEU A 190 -9.31 21.87 -24.02
C LEU A 190 -8.46 23.05 -24.52
N PHE A 191 -7.14 23.03 -24.29
CA PHE A 191 -6.23 24.08 -24.75
C PHE A 191 -6.21 24.20 -26.27
N ALA A 192 -6.27 23.08 -27.01
CA ALA A 192 -6.39 23.07 -28.46
C ALA A 192 -7.72 23.68 -28.99
N GLY A 193 -8.74 23.83 -28.14
CA GLY A 193 -9.98 24.57 -28.44
C GLY A 193 -9.90 26.09 -28.24
N THR A 194 -8.79 26.62 -27.71
CA THR A 194 -8.63 28.06 -27.43
C THR A 194 -8.19 28.88 -28.65
N SER A 195 -8.34 30.20 -28.57
CA SER A 195 -7.93 31.17 -29.60
C SER A 195 -6.40 31.41 -29.69
N TYR A 196 -5.56 30.57 -29.09
CA TYR A 196 -4.10 30.69 -29.19
C TYR A 196 -3.60 30.45 -30.63
N PRO A 197 -2.42 30.99 -31.02
CA PRO A 197 -1.83 30.76 -32.33
C PRO A 197 -1.77 29.29 -32.74
N GLY A 198 -2.05 28.99 -34.02
CA GLY A 198 -2.28 27.63 -34.50
C GLY A 198 -1.16 26.63 -34.18
N TRP A 199 0.10 27.07 -34.16
CA TRP A 199 1.24 26.23 -33.83
C TRP A 199 1.24 25.75 -32.37
N TRP A 200 0.78 26.56 -31.40
CA TRP A 200 0.57 26.11 -30.02
C TRP A 200 -0.52 25.04 -29.93
N ARG A 201 -1.59 25.18 -30.72
CA ARG A 201 -2.72 24.24 -30.75
C ARG A 201 -2.30 22.90 -31.36
N VAL A 202 -1.55 22.93 -32.47
CA VAL A 202 -0.95 21.72 -33.08
C VAL A 202 0.06 21.08 -32.14
N GLY A 203 0.93 21.85 -31.48
CA GLY A 203 1.88 21.34 -30.49
C GLY A 203 1.21 20.65 -29.30
N ALA A 204 0.13 21.24 -28.78
CA ALA A 204 -0.66 20.64 -27.70
C ALA A 204 -1.34 19.32 -28.13
N LEU A 205 -1.88 19.25 -29.36
CA LEU A 205 -2.43 18.01 -29.91
C LEU A 205 -1.34 16.96 -30.18
N ALA A 206 -0.16 17.34 -30.64
CA ALA A 206 0.98 16.44 -30.83
C ALA A 206 1.53 15.90 -29.50
N LEU A 207 1.39 16.64 -28.40
CA LEU A 207 1.74 16.18 -27.05
C LEU A 207 0.77 15.14 -26.48
N VAL A 208 -0.46 15.02 -26.99
CA VAL A 208 -1.43 13.99 -26.55
C VAL A 208 -0.94 12.55 -26.81
N PRO A 209 -0.60 12.13 -28.05
CA PRO A 209 -0.08 10.79 -28.31
C PRO A 209 1.27 10.55 -27.63
N VAL A 210 2.11 11.58 -27.47
CA VAL A 210 3.38 11.49 -26.72
C VAL A 210 3.12 11.21 -25.24
N GLY A 211 2.19 11.93 -24.60
CA GLY A 211 1.80 11.70 -23.20
C GLY A 211 1.14 10.33 -22.98
N LEU A 212 0.31 9.88 -23.92
CA LEU A 212 -0.27 8.53 -23.89
C LEU A 212 0.81 7.45 -24.06
N ALA A 213 1.72 7.58 -25.02
CA ALA A 213 2.83 6.66 -25.24
C ALA A 213 3.79 6.62 -24.04
N LEU A 214 4.12 7.77 -23.45
CA LEU A 214 4.88 7.85 -22.20
C LEU A 214 4.14 7.14 -21.05
N SER A 215 2.82 7.33 -20.90
CA SER A 215 2.07 6.64 -19.84
C SER A 215 2.05 5.12 -20.00
N TYR A 216 1.96 4.63 -21.24
CA TYR A 216 2.01 3.21 -21.57
C TYR A 216 3.42 2.62 -21.38
N GLY A 217 4.45 3.31 -21.88
CA GLY A 217 5.86 2.92 -21.76
C GLY A 217 6.35 2.93 -20.32
N LEU A 218 6.12 4.03 -19.60
CA LEU A 218 6.46 4.17 -18.18
C LEU A 218 5.65 3.18 -17.31
N GLY A 219 4.38 2.94 -17.64
CA GLY A 219 3.58 1.85 -17.08
C GLY A 219 4.22 0.48 -17.28
N ARG A 220 4.61 0.15 -18.51
CA ARG A 220 5.24 -1.13 -18.89
C ARG A 220 6.66 -1.32 -18.33
N TRP A 221 7.37 -0.23 -18.02
CA TRP A 221 8.73 -0.20 -17.50
C TRP A 221 8.78 -0.22 -15.97
N LEU A 222 8.16 0.75 -15.28
CA LEU A 222 8.13 0.81 -13.80
C LEU A 222 7.25 -0.27 -13.16
N PHE A 223 6.21 -0.74 -13.87
CA PHE A 223 5.17 -1.62 -13.31
C PHE A 223 5.07 -2.92 -14.10
N GLY A 224 6.20 -3.58 -14.37
CA GLY A 224 6.26 -4.88 -15.05
C GLY A 224 5.40 -5.97 -14.37
N GLU A 225 5.23 -5.88 -13.05
CA GLU A 225 4.33 -6.72 -12.23
C GLU A 225 2.85 -6.63 -12.67
N PHE A 226 2.43 -5.52 -13.29
CA PHE A 226 1.03 -5.24 -13.63
C PHE A 226 0.69 -5.56 -15.10
N ARG A 227 1.61 -6.19 -15.85
CA ARG A 227 1.47 -6.49 -17.30
C ARG A 227 0.19 -7.25 -17.65
N GLY A 228 -0.28 -8.15 -16.77
CA GLY A 228 -1.51 -8.92 -16.99
C GLY A 228 -2.81 -8.09 -16.97
N ALA A 229 -2.83 -6.94 -16.30
CA ALA A 229 -4.00 -6.06 -16.27
C ALA A 229 -4.10 -5.14 -17.49
N PHE A 230 -2.95 -4.59 -17.93
CA PHE A 230 -2.88 -3.59 -19.01
C PHE A 230 -3.56 -4.09 -20.29
N GLY A 231 -3.31 -5.34 -20.69
CA GLY A 231 -3.91 -5.93 -21.88
C GLY A 231 -5.44 -5.94 -21.86
N ARG A 232 -6.06 -6.31 -20.73
CA ARG A 232 -7.53 -6.35 -20.62
C ARG A 232 -8.15 -4.97 -20.49
N THR A 233 -7.46 -4.01 -19.85
CA THR A 233 -7.97 -2.63 -19.75
C THR A 233 -7.91 -1.87 -21.07
N SER A 234 -6.91 -2.13 -21.93
CA SER A 234 -6.87 -1.55 -23.28
C SER A 234 -8.06 -2.02 -24.13
N TRP A 235 -8.41 -3.31 -24.09
CA TRP A 235 -9.63 -3.80 -24.74
C TRP A 235 -10.91 -3.25 -24.10
N GLN A 236 -10.95 -3.06 -22.78
CA GLN A 236 -12.11 -2.44 -22.11
C GLN A 236 -12.27 -0.94 -22.44
N ALA A 237 -11.24 -0.23 -22.90
CA ALA A 237 -11.40 1.14 -23.42
C ALA A 237 -12.10 1.17 -24.80
N LEU A 238 -11.97 0.11 -25.60
CA LEU A 238 -12.69 -0.09 -26.86
C LEU A 238 -14.08 -0.75 -26.65
N GLY A 239 -14.25 -1.50 -25.55
CA GLY A 239 -15.39 -2.39 -25.30
C GLY A 239 -16.58 -1.80 -24.53
N VAL A 240 -16.70 -0.49 -24.34
CA VAL A 240 -17.82 0.16 -23.59
C VAL A 240 -19.14 0.20 -24.40
N GLN A 241 -19.35 -0.77 -25.30
CA GLN A 241 -20.65 -1.09 -25.91
C GLN A 241 -20.99 -2.60 -25.80
N GLY A 242 -20.33 -3.35 -24.91
CA GLY A 242 -20.65 -4.75 -24.64
C GLY A 242 -21.02 -5.00 -23.16
N PRO A 243 -22.15 -5.68 -22.86
CA PRO A 243 -22.49 -6.05 -21.48
C PRO A 243 -21.53 -7.13 -20.92
N PRO A 244 -21.27 -7.15 -19.60
CA PRO A 244 -20.31 -8.08 -19.01
C PRO A 244 -20.84 -9.52 -18.99
N ALA A 245 -20.11 -10.44 -19.63
CA ALA A 245 -20.41 -11.87 -19.58
C ALA A 245 -20.29 -12.42 -18.14
N ALA A 246 -21.23 -13.28 -17.76
CA ALA A 246 -21.29 -13.88 -16.42
C ALA A 246 -20.17 -14.91 -16.18
N PRO A 247 -19.67 -15.06 -14.93
CA PRO A 247 -18.66 -16.05 -14.61
C PRO A 247 -19.24 -17.47 -14.62
N ARG A 248 -18.56 -18.40 -15.31
CA ARG A 248 -18.83 -19.84 -15.14
C ARG A 248 -18.36 -20.29 -13.76
N ARG A 249 -19.11 -21.21 -13.14
CA ARG A 249 -18.68 -21.96 -11.96
C ARG A 249 -18.01 -23.28 -12.38
N THR A 250 -16.80 -23.49 -11.91
CA THR A 250 -16.19 -24.79 -11.57
C THR A 250 -15.20 -24.50 -10.45
#